data_AF-A0A061SJS4-F1
#
_entry.id   AF-A0A061SJS4-F1
#
_cell.length_a   1.000
_cell.length_b   1.000
_cell.length_c   1.000
_cell.angle_alpha   90.00
_cell.angle_beta   90.00
_cell.angle_gamma   90.00
#
_symmetry.space_group_name_H-M   'P 1'
#
loop_
_entity.id
_entity.type
_entity.pdbx_description
1 polymer ?
#
loop_
_entity_poly.entity_id
_entity_poly.type
_entity_poly.pdbx_seq_one_letter_code
_entity_poly.pdbx_strand_id
1 'polypeptide(L)'
;MKKHMIAALALSKLSSSPKGREQRAPTSKPGRSSMFAGKEDFQDATEEALVERRLEAVYVSYSLFGCWRPDQLVYPQTSGAMSWPRFLALCKAAGLIDGQRVTLDALRNIFQSLVDKKTMKLEFPRFFMALDKISAQANKNPDEIMQHVLEINSEGLLRIRLTAET
;
A
#
# COMPACT_ATOMS: atom_id res chain seq x y z
N MET A 1 -14.68 -12.77 -15.64
CA MET A 1 -14.67 -11.94 -14.41
C MET A 1 -13.49 -12.38 -13.57
N LYS A 2 -12.39 -11.61 -13.56
CA LYS A 2 -11.13 -11.98 -12.89
C LYS A 2 -11.05 -11.26 -11.54
N LYS A 3 -11.29 -12.00 -10.46
CA LYS A 3 -10.98 -11.59 -9.07
C LYS A 3 -9.61 -12.15 -8.72
N HIS A 4 -8.54 -11.43 -9.03
CA HIS A 4 -7.20 -11.74 -8.55
C HIS A 4 -6.39 -10.44 -8.52
N MET A 5 -6.03 -9.97 -7.32
CA MET A 5 -4.81 -9.22 -6.98
C MET A 5 -4.98 -8.53 -5.62
N ILE A 6 -5.18 -9.31 -4.55
CA ILE A 6 -4.69 -8.98 -3.21
C ILE A 6 -4.38 -10.34 -2.57
N ALA A 7 -3.17 -10.82 -2.78
CA ALA A 7 -2.65 -12.04 -2.15
C ALA A 7 -1.13 -12.01 -2.22
N ALA A 8 -0.50 -11.41 -1.20
CA ALA A 8 0.86 -11.76 -0.73
C ALA A 8 1.25 -10.84 0.44
N LEU A 9 0.54 -10.93 1.56
CA LEU A 9 1.03 -10.43 2.84
C LEU A 9 0.88 -11.56 3.86
N ALA A 10 1.88 -12.44 3.89
CA ALA A 10 2.00 -13.45 4.92
C ALA A 10 3.49 -13.76 5.17
N LEU A 11 3.99 -13.19 6.27
CA LEU A 11 4.84 -13.84 7.27
C LEU A 11 6.14 -14.50 6.79
N SER A 12 7.15 -13.68 6.52
CA SER A 12 8.56 -14.12 6.62
C SER A 12 9.16 -13.77 7.99
N LYS A 13 8.59 -14.33 9.07
CA LYS A 13 9.27 -14.51 10.36
C LYS A 13 8.71 -15.74 11.05
N LEU A 14 9.40 -16.87 10.92
CA LEU A 14 9.75 -17.80 12.01
C LEU A 14 10.57 -18.96 11.43
N SER A 15 11.88 -18.85 11.65
CA SER A 15 12.83 -19.95 11.58
C SER A 15 12.70 -20.81 12.83
N SER A 16 12.44 -22.11 12.67
CA SER A 16 13.14 -23.20 13.37
C SER A 16 12.64 -24.57 12.89
N SER A 17 13.52 -25.32 12.23
CA SER A 17 13.41 -26.80 12.20
C SER A 17 13.78 -27.37 13.58
N PRO A 18 13.21 -28.53 13.97
CA PRO A 18 13.99 -29.76 13.82
C PRO A 18 13.19 -30.98 13.33
N LYS A 19 13.94 -31.90 12.68
CA LYS A 19 13.54 -33.26 12.28
C LYS A 19 13.08 -34.11 13.47
N GLY A 20 12.05 -34.94 13.26
CA GLY A 20 11.67 -36.08 14.10
C GLY A 20 10.57 -36.91 13.44
N ARG A 21 10.68 -38.24 13.53
CA ARG A 21 10.04 -39.28 12.71
C ARG A 21 8.84 -39.91 13.44
N GLU A 22 7.93 -40.51 12.65
CA GLU A 22 7.14 -41.74 12.92
C GLU A 22 5.59 -41.69 13.05
N GLN A 23 4.93 -42.14 11.97
CA GLN A 23 3.78 -43.07 11.81
C GLN A 23 2.44 -43.01 12.60
N ARG A 24 1.37 -43.16 11.78
CA ARG A 24 0.03 -43.81 11.95
C ARG A 24 -1.19 -42.95 12.37
N ALA A 25 -2.19 -43.00 11.49
CA ALA A 25 -3.58 -42.54 11.64
C ALA A 25 -4.50 -43.68 12.15
N PRO A 26 -5.85 -43.54 12.24
CA PRO A 26 -6.70 -42.37 12.47
C PRO A 26 -7.67 -42.61 13.67
N THR A 27 -8.18 -41.56 14.32
CA THR A 27 -9.47 -41.65 15.05
C THR A 27 -10.31 -40.40 14.86
N SER A 28 -11.59 -40.67 14.58
CA SER A 28 -12.68 -39.75 14.34
C SER A 28 -13.13 -39.03 15.62
N LYS A 29 -13.49 -37.73 15.49
CA LYS A 29 -14.58 -37.04 16.22
C LYS A 29 -14.71 -35.56 15.77
N PRO A 30 -15.89 -34.95 15.98
CA PRO A 30 -16.47 -33.97 15.06
C PRO A 30 -15.80 -32.60 15.16
N GLY A 31 -15.71 -31.94 13.99
CA GLY A 31 -15.12 -30.63 13.82
C GLY A 31 -15.78 -29.59 14.72
N ARG A 32 -15.06 -29.20 15.77
CA ARG A 32 -15.20 -27.88 16.38
C ARG A 32 -15.01 -26.87 15.26
N SER A 33 -16.10 -26.18 14.92
CA SER A 33 -16.04 -24.99 14.08
C SER A 33 -14.99 -24.07 14.65
N SER A 34 -13.97 -23.77 13.85
CA SER A 34 -12.87 -22.89 14.19
C SER A 34 -13.42 -21.49 14.46
N MET A 35 -13.71 -21.18 15.73
CA MET A 35 -13.93 -19.81 16.21
C MET A 35 -12.64 -18.98 16.19
N PHE A 36 -11.49 -19.57 15.82
CA PHE A 36 -10.19 -18.91 15.78
C PHE A 36 -9.78 -18.44 14.39
N ALA A 37 -10.33 -19.02 13.32
CA ALA A 37 -10.07 -18.55 11.95
C ALA A 37 -10.55 -17.11 11.73
N GLY A 38 -11.66 -16.72 12.36
CA GLY A 38 -12.21 -15.37 12.26
C GLY A 38 -11.49 -14.31 13.11
N LYS A 39 -10.40 -14.60 13.83
CA LYS A 39 -9.62 -13.56 14.53
C LYS A 39 -8.41 -13.13 13.73
N GLU A 40 -7.72 -14.08 13.11
CA GLU A 40 -6.55 -13.81 12.26
C GLU A 40 -6.98 -13.05 11.00
N ASP A 41 -8.02 -13.50 10.30
CA ASP A 41 -8.55 -12.82 9.10
C ASP A 41 -9.01 -11.37 9.38
N PHE A 42 -9.60 -11.12 10.55
CA PHE A 42 -10.05 -9.78 10.94
C PHE A 42 -8.89 -8.87 11.34
N GLN A 43 -7.87 -9.44 11.99
CA GLN A 43 -6.68 -8.69 12.38
C GLN A 43 -5.89 -8.28 11.15
N ASP A 44 -5.70 -9.19 10.20
CA ASP A 44 -5.05 -8.92 8.91
C ASP A 44 -5.78 -7.85 8.10
N ALA A 45 -7.11 -7.93 8.01
CA ALA A 45 -7.93 -6.92 7.31
C ALA A 45 -7.86 -5.54 8.00
N THR A 46 -7.74 -5.51 9.33
CA THR A 46 -7.63 -4.25 10.09
C THR A 46 -6.25 -3.62 9.88
N GLU A 47 -5.20 -4.42 9.86
CA GLU A 47 -3.84 -3.95 9.59
C GLU A 47 -3.69 -3.45 8.15
N GLU A 48 -4.27 -4.15 7.17
CA GLU A 48 -4.32 -3.70 5.78
C GLU A 48 -5.03 -2.35 5.64
N ALA A 49 -6.19 -2.20 6.27
CA ALA A 49 -6.93 -0.94 6.28
C ALA A 49 -6.13 0.20 6.92
N LEU A 50 -5.39 -0.06 7.99
CA LEU A 50 -4.51 0.93 8.62
C LEU A 50 -3.39 1.37 7.68
N VAL A 51 -2.73 0.44 7.01
CA VAL A 51 -1.68 0.73 6.02
C VAL A 51 -2.24 1.56 4.87
N GLU A 52 -3.39 1.17 4.32
CA GLU A 52 -4.06 1.91 3.25
C GLU A 52 -4.33 3.35 3.70
N ARG A 53 -4.86 3.56 4.92
CA ARG A 53 -5.19 4.89 5.43
C ARG A 53 -3.97 5.77 5.71
N ARG A 54 -2.83 5.17 6.08
CA ARG A 54 -1.56 5.88 6.22
C ARG A 54 -1.00 6.29 4.87
N LEU A 55 -1.04 5.40 3.88
CA LEU A 55 -0.63 5.73 2.50
C LEU A 55 -1.54 6.80 1.90
N GLU A 56 -2.84 6.73 2.20
CA GLU A 56 -3.80 7.71 1.76
C GLU A 56 -3.51 9.10 2.35
N ALA A 57 -3.11 9.18 3.61
CA ALA A 57 -2.71 10.44 4.23
C ALA A 57 -1.52 11.08 3.48
N VAL A 58 -0.48 10.29 3.16
CA VAL A 58 0.66 10.75 2.35
C VAL A 58 0.20 11.20 0.97
N TYR A 59 -0.59 10.37 0.28
CA TYR A 59 -1.13 10.68 -1.03
C TYR A 59 -1.89 12.01 -1.02
N VAL A 60 -2.79 12.23 -0.06
CA VAL A 60 -3.59 13.45 0.05
C VAL A 60 -2.72 14.67 0.31
N SER A 61 -1.73 14.54 1.19
CA SER A 61 -0.81 15.64 1.49
C SER A 61 -0.08 16.10 0.22
N TYR A 62 0.49 15.17 -0.54
CA TYR A 62 1.16 15.49 -1.79
C TYR A 62 0.17 15.90 -2.89
N SER A 63 -1.01 15.30 -2.95
CA SER A 63 -2.00 15.61 -3.97
C SER A 63 -2.58 17.00 -3.80
N LEU A 64 -2.57 17.59 -2.60
CA LEU A 64 -3.04 18.94 -2.31
C LEU A 64 -1.90 19.96 -2.27
N PHE A 65 -0.81 19.64 -1.57
CA PHE A 65 0.25 20.59 -1.21
C PHE A 65 1.58 20.34 -1.94
N GLY A 66 1.75 19.17 -2.57
CA GLY A 66 3.00 18.78 -3.22
C GLY A 66 4.15 18.45 -2.26
N CYS A 67 3.89 18.39 -0.96
CA CYS A 67 4.83 18.02 0.09
C CYS A 67 4.08 17.43 1.29
N TRP A 68 4.80 16.84 2.24
CA TRP A 68 4.23 16.36 3.49
C TRP A 68 3.88 17.55 4.41
N ARG A 69 2.60 17.67 4.76
CA ARG A 69 2.01 18.71 5.61
C ARG A 69 1.07 18.07 6.64
N PRO A 70 1.61 17.42 7.69
CA PRO A 70 0.79 16.72 8.69
C PRO A 70 -0.17 17.66 9.43
N ASP A 71 0.25 18.92 9.63
CA ASP A 71 -0.54 20.00 10.23
C ASP A 71 -1.84 20.30 9.47
N GLN A 72 -1.84 20.09 8.15
CA GLN A 72 -2.99 20.36 7.28
C GLN A 72 -3.95 19.18 7.14
N LEU A 73 -3.54 17.98 7.59
CA LEU A 73 -4.32 16.74 7.49
C LEU A 73 -5.28 16.52 8.67
N VAL A 74 -5.27 17.41 9.66
CA VAL A 74 -6.16 17.36 10.83
C VAL A 74 -7.62 17.67 10.45
N TYR A 75 -7.82 18.40 9.36
CA TYR A 75 -9.15 18.74 8.85
C TYR A 75 -9.60 17.74 7.79
N PRO A 76 -10.89 17.37 7.77
CA PRO A 76 -11.41 16.50 6.73
C PRO A 76 -11.32 17.18 5.35
N GLN A 77 -10.67 16.52 4.39
CA GLN A 77 -10.45 17.08 3.05
C GLN A 77 -10.95 16.13 1.95
N THR A 78 -11.56 16.72 0.91
CA THR A 78 -11.81 16.00 -0.34
C THR A 78 -10.46 15.78 -1.02
N SER A 79 -10.16 14.53 -1.36
CA SER A 79 -8.90 14.21 -2.04
C SER A 79 -9.04 14.55 -3.52
N GLY A 80 -8.22 15.49 -4.00
CA GLY A 80 -8.00 15.66 -5.42
C GLY A 80 -7.08 14.57 -5.99
N ALA A 81 -7.21 14.32 -7.29
CA ALA A 81 -6.27 13.50 -8.03
C ALA A 81 -4.90 14.21 -8.19
N MET A 82 -3.82 13.44 -8.22
CA MET A 82 -2.44 13.94 -8.15
C MET A 82 -1.87 14.26 -9.54
N SER A 83 -1.37 15.48 -9.74
CA SER A 83 -0.68 15.88 -10.98
C SER A 83 0.76 15.36 -11.05
N TRP A 84 1.37 15.32 -12.24
CA TRP A 84 2.75 14.89 -12.44
C TRP A 84 3.78 15.56 -11.51
N PRO A 85 3.83 16.90 -11.34
CA PRO A 85 4.80 17.52 -10.45
C PRO A 85 4.68 17.06 -8.99
N ARG A 86 3.44 16.82 -8.54
CA ARG A 86 3.14 16.36 -7.17
C ARG A 86 3.52 14.90 -6.97
N PHE A 87 3.26 14.05 -7.96
CA PHE A 87 3.70 12.66 -7.96
C PHE A 87 5.23 12.56 -7.95
N LEU A 88 5.91 13.35 -8.77
CA LEU A 88 7.37 13.40 -8.78
C LEU A 88 7.94 13.87 -7.44
N ALA A 89 7.33 14.88 -6.81
CA ALA A 89 7.73 15.34 -5.48
C ALA A 89 7.61 14.22 -4.43
N LEU A 90 6.52 13.44 -4.47
CA LEU A 90 6.32 12.28 -3.60
C LEU A 90 7.43 11.25 -3.82
N CYS A 91 7.67 10.83 -5.07
CA CYS A 91 8.69 9.84 -5.38
C CYS A 91 10.10 10.28 -4.95
N LYS A 92 10.40 11.58 -5.04
CA LYS A 92 11.65 12.15 -4.53
C LYS A 92 11.73 12.08 -3.01
N ALA A 93 10.67 12.47 -2.31
CA ALA A 93 10.64 12.47 -0.85
C ALA A 93 10.72 11.06 -0.27
N ALA A 94 10.10 10.08 -0.94
CA ALA A 94 10.20 8.66 -0.60
C ALA A 94 11.53 8.03 -1.05
N GLY A 95 12.47 8.79 -1.62
CA GLY A 95 13.78 8.26 -2.05
C GLY A 95 13.69 7.19 -3.14
N LEU A 96 12.62 7.17 -3.94
CA LEU A 96 12.38 6.12 -4.93
C LEU A 96 13.23 6.27 -6.20
N ILE A 97 13.89 7.42 -6.39
CA ILE A 97 14.73 7.70 -7.56
C ILE A 97 16.17 7.34 -7.21
N ASP A 98 16.65 6.23 -7.78
CA ASP A 98 18.03 5.74 -7.61
C ASP A 98 18.98 6.24 -8.71
N GLY A 99 18.44 6.86 -9.78
CA GLY A 99 19.22 7.34 -10.92
C GLY A 99 19.74 6.25 -11.85
N GLN A 100 19.46 4.97 -11.58
CA GLN A 100 19.88 3.83 -12.38
C GLN A 100 18.69 3.13 -13.02
N ARG A 101 17.84 2.52 -12.18
CA ARG A 101 16.68 1.74 -12.64
C ARG A 101 15.42 2.59 -12.62
N VAL A 102 15.23 3.35 -11.55
CA VAL A 102 14.11 4.26 -11.39
C VAL A 102 14.58 5.67 -11.72
N THR A 103 14.50 6.00 -13.01
CA THR A 103 14.84 7.33 -13.54
C THR A 103 13.60 8.23 -13.61
N LEU A 104 13.81 9.53 -13.82
CA LEU A 104 12.73 10.50 -14.05
C LEU A 104 11.84 10.10 -15.23
N ASP A 105 12.42 9.61 -16.32
CA ASP A 105 11.69 9.18 -17.51
C ASP A 105 10.91 7.89 -17.26
N ALA A 106 11.49 6.94 -16.52
CA ALA A 106 10.77 5.74 -16.10
C ALA A 106 9.53 6.08 -15.27
N LEU A 107 9.69 6.97 -14.28
CA LEU A 107 8.57 7.46 -13.47
C LEU A 107 7.52 8.19 -14.32
N ARG A 108 7.95 9.00 -15.29
CA ARG A 108 7.04 9.71 -16.20
C ARG A 108 6.22 8.73 -17.03
N ASN A 109 6.85 7.69 -17.56
CA ASN A 109 6.18 6.65 -18.34
C ASN A 109 5.16 5.88 -17.50
N ILE A 110 5.53 5.50 -16.27
CA ILE A 110 4.61 4.85 -15.31
C ILE A 110 3.40 5.76 -15.05
N PHE A 111 3.64 7.02 -14.71
CA PHE A 111 2.57 7.99 -14.44
C PHE A 111 1.64 8.15 -15.64
N GLN A 112 2.18 8.39 -16.83
CA GLN A 112 1.40 8.56 -18.07
C GLN A 112 0.56 7.33 -18.43
N SER A 113 1.03 6.13 -18.08
CA SER A 113 0.29 4.88 -18.30
C SER A 113 -0.94 4.73 -17.39
N LEU A 114 -0.98 5.43 -16.25
CA LEU A 114 -1.99 5.26 -15.20
C LEU A 114 -2.92 6.47 -15.02
N VAL A 115 -2.55 7.66 -15.48
CA VAL A 115 -3.42 8.84 -15.36
C VAL A 115 -4.75 8.66 -16.08
N ASP A 116 -5.78 9.31 -15.54
CA ASP A 116 -6.99 9.57 -16.30
C ASP A 116 -6.67 10.49 -17.50
N LYS A 117 -7.09 10.09 -18.70
CA LYS A 117 -6.72 10.78 -19.95
C LYS A 117 -7.44 12.12 -20.13
N LYS A 118 -8.51 12.39 -19.39
CA LYS A 118 -9.24 13.66 -19.44
C LYS A 118 -8.62 14.68 -18.48
N THR A 119 -8.34 14.26 -17.25
CA THR A 119 -7.85 15.13 -16.18
C THR A 119 -6.33 15.21 -16.12
N MET A 120 -5.63 14.25 -16.73
CA MET A 120 -4.17 14.08 -16.65
C MET A 120 -3.65 13.96 -15.21
N LYS A 121 -4.47 13.42 -14.32
CA LYS A 121 -4.17 13.22 -12.90
C LYS A 121 -4.25 11.74 -12.52
N LEU A 122 -3.50 11.38 -11.48
CA LEU A 122 -3.43 10.04 -10.92
C LEU A 122 -4.32 9.96 -9.68
N GLU A 123 -5.36 9.13 -9.73
CA GLU A 123 -6.27 8.89 -8.60
C GLU A 123 -5.66 7.92 -7.59
N PHE A 124 -6.16 7.96 -6.34
CA PHE A 124 -5.63 7.15 -5.24
C PHE A 124 -5.63 5.63 -5.52
N PRO A 125 -6.69 5.00 -6.05
CA PRO A 125 -6.63 3.57 -6.36
C PRO A 125 -5.53 3.21 -7.37
N ARG A 126 -5.25 4.10 -8.34
CA ARG A 126 -4.19 3.92 -9.33
C ARG A 126 -2.80 4.24 -8.79
N PHE A 127 -2.70 4.89 -7.64
CA PHE A 127 -1.43 5.16 -6.98
C PHE A 127 -0.76 3.86 -6.51
N PHE A 128 -1.52 2.90 -5.97
CA PHE A 128 -0.99 1.57 -5.63
C PHE A 128 -0.39 0.86 -6.86
N MET A 129 -1.11 0.88 -7.99
CA MET A 129 -0.60 0.33 -9.24
C MET A 129 0.67 1.02 -9.72
N ALA A 130 0.84 2.31 -9.40
CA ALA A 130 2.07 3.04 -9.72
C ALA A 130 3.23 2.55 -8.84
N LEU A 131 3.00 2.32 -7.54
CA LEU A 131 4.00 1.75 -6.63
C LEU A 131 4.43 0.35 -7.08
N ASP A 132 3.48 -0.51 -7.48
CA ASP A 132 3.80 -1.84 -8.03
C ASP A 132 4.67 -1.77 -9.27
N LYS A 133 4.33 -0.86 -10.21
CA LYS A 133 5.13 -0.64 -11.42
C LYS A 133 6.52 -0.09 -11.10
N ILE A 134 6.64 0.80 -10.12
CA ILE A 134 7.93 1.30 -9.64
C ILE A 134 8.74 0.16 -9.04
N SER A 135 8.10 -0.72 -8.26
CA SER A 135 8.75 -1.87 -7.68
C SER A 135 9.31 -2.82 -8.74
N ALA A 136 8.50 -3.12 -9.76
CA ALA A 136 8.93 -3.91 -10.90
C ALA A 136 10.11 -3.23 -11.65
N GLN A 137 10.05 -1.92 -11.84
CA GLN A 137 11.13 -1.14 -12.45
C GLN A 137 12.41 -1.17 -11.61
N ALA A 138 12.29 -1.06 -10.29
CA ALA A 138 13.40 -1.09 -9.33
C ALA A 138 13.96 -2.51 -9.10
N ASN A 139 13.23 -3.55 -9.52
CA ASN A 139 13.48 -4.94 -9.14
C ASN A 139 13.53 -5.13 -7.61
N LYS A 140 12.59 -4.50 -6.91
CA LYS A 140 12.41 -4.56 -5.45
C LYS A 140 11.09 -5.25 -5.09
N ASN A 141 10.93 -5.60 -3.82
CA ASN A 141 9.65 -6.03 -3.27
C ASN A 141 8.68 -4.82 -3.20
N PRO A 142 7.43 -4.94 -3.68
CA PRO A 142 6.41 -3.88 -3.52
C PRO A 142 6.28 -3.36 -2.09
N ASP A 143 6.42 -4.23 -1.09
CA ASP A 143 6.36 -3.85 0.33
C ASP A 143 7.46 -2.84 0.70
N GLU A 144 8.65 -2.97 0.11
CA GLU A 144 9.77 -2.06 0.34
C GLU A 144 9.47 -0.67 -0.23
N ILE A 145 8.87 -0.61 -1.43
CA ILE A 145 8.45 0.65 -2.05
C ILE A 145 7.35 1.31 -1.22
N MET A 146 6.36 0.54 -0.77
CA MET A 146 5.31 1.04 0.12
C MET A 146 5.87 1.54 1.44
N GLN A 147 6.83 0.82 2.03
CA GLN A 147 7.48 1.20 3.27
C GLN A 147 8.19 2.55 3.15
N HIS A 148 8.91 2.80 2.06
CA HIS A 148 9.51 4.11 1.80
C HIS A 148 8.50 5.26 1.71
N VAL A 149 7.31 5.01 1.18
CA VAL A 149 6.23 6.00 1.18
C VAL A 149 5.65 6.18 2.59
N LEU A 150 5.48 5.10 3.35
CA LEU A 150 5.00 5.14 4.74
C LEU A 150 5.96 5.86 5.68
N GLU A 151 7.27 5.81 5.42
CA GLU A 151 8.30 6.52 6.19
C GLU A 151 8.12 8.05 6.14
N ILE A 152 7.50 8.58 5.09
CA ILE A 152 7.09 10.01 5.04
C ILE A 152 6.09 10.32 6.18
N ASN A 153 5.20 9.39 6.49
CA ASN A 153 4.21 9.47 7.57
C ASN A 153 4.71 8.70 8.80
N SER A 154 5.83 9.18 9.33
CA SER A 154 6.51 8.62 10.50
C SER A 154 5.64 8.70 11.77
N GLU A 155 4.75 9.68 11.85
CA GLU A 155 3.84 9.94 12.97
C GLU A 155 2.64 8.99 12.97
N GLY A 156 2.41 8.24 11.89
CA GLY A 156 1.31 7.28 11.79
C GLY A 156 -0.07 7.93 11.60
N LEU A 157 -0.12 9.14 11.05
CA LEU A 157 -1.38 9.86 10.80
C LEU A 157 -2.27 9.10 9.84
N LEU A 158 -3.53 8.93 10.22
CA LEU A 158 -4.55 8.30 9.39
C LEU A 158 -5.36 9.38 8.68
N ARG A 159 -5.75 9.12 7.43
CA ARG A 159 -6.73 9.96 6.77
C ARG A 159 -8.10 9.80 7.44
N ILE A 160 -8.66 10.92 7.90
CA ILE A 160 -10.07 11.01 8.29
C ILE A 160 -10.89 11.35 7.04
N ARG A 161 -11.64 10.37 6.52
CA ARG A 161 -12.60 10.62 5.42
C ARG A 161 -13.88 11.20 6.05
N LEU A 162 -14.44 12.26 5.47
CA LEU A 162 -15.85 12.58 5.73
C LEU A 162 -16.68 11.46 5.12
N THR A 163 -17.32 10.66 5.95
CA THR A 163 -18.53 9.97 5.52
C THR A 163 -19.58 11.06 5.37
N ALA A 164 -19.90 11.43 4.13
CA ALA A 164 -21.17 12.10 3.90
C ALA A 164 -22.24 11.07 4.28
N GLU A 165 -22.87 11.25 5.43
CA GLU A 165 -24.14 10.59 5.74
C GLU A 165 -25.14 11.07 4.67
N THR A 166 -25.60 10.13 3.84
CA THR A 166 -26.79 10.27 3.01
C THR A 166 -27.84 9.31 3.52
#